data_AF-A0A8B5WZI5-F1
#
_entry.id   AF-A0A8B5WZI5-F1
#
_cell.length_a   1.000
_cell.length_b   1.000
_cell.length_c   1.000
_cell.angle_alpha   90.00
_cell.angle_beta   90.00
_cell.angle_gamma   90.00
#
_symmetry.space_group_name_H-M   'P 1'
#
loop_
_entity.id
_entity.type
_entity.pdbx_description
1 polymer ?
#
loop_
_entity_poly.entity_id
_entity_poly.type
_entity_poly.pdbx_seq_one_letter_code
_entity_poly.pdbx_strand_id
1 'polypeptide(L)'
;MLATQRQFSSSKANRRWRRWIAYGLCGGWALATVAAAEAAWTPVMQPDPIARQTRCLLVSESAMTSDGYDSTPVQLMFDGDRLLVVTESEIDTSFADLQLVVNDQPPIRSDQLARKKMILIFDRNIPELIQQFRAGREATVHLRFWPTWPATERFAIPFSLIGFSRAHDGFNQGCRPVN
;
A
#
# COMPACT_ATOMS: atom_id res chain seq x y z
N MET A 1 35.33 -62.04 25.95
CA MET A 1 35.57 -63.49 26.06
C MET A 1 34.26 -64.21 25.83
N LEU A 2 34.24 -65.16 24.87
CA LEU A 2 33.19 -66.17 24.55
C LEU A 2 31.79 -65.62 24.20
N ALA A 3 31.37 -65.57 22.93
CA ALA A 3 30.96 -66.70 22.08
C ALA A 3 29.98 -67.66 22.78
N THR A 4 28.76 -67.83 22.24
CA THR A 4 28.30 -69.10 21.64
C THR A 4 26.81 -69.05 21.27
N GLN A 5 26.56 -69.50 20.04
CA GLN A 5 25.30 -69.70 19.32
C GLN A 5 24.28 -70.62 20.03
N ARG A 6 23.00 -70.48 19.68
CA ARG A 6 22.15 -71.64 19.40
C ARG A 6 21.39 -71.46 18.10
N GLN A 7 21.78 -72.28 17.12
CA GLN A 7 21.02 -72.60 15.92
C GLN A 7 19.84 -73.51 16.30
N PHE A 8 18.68 -73.27 15.68
CA PHE A 8 17.77 -74.35 15.31
C PHE A 8 17.38 -74.19 13.85
N SER A 9 17.42 -75.33 13.17
CA SER A 9 17.43 -75.53 11.73
C SER A 9 16.02 -75.85 11.20
N SER A 10 15.90 -75.69 9.88
CA SER A 10 15.05 -76.49 8.97
C SER A 10 13.67 -75.93 8.64
N SER A 11 13.47 -75.50 7.40
CA SER A 11 13.15 -76.43 6.31
C SER A 11 12.64 -75.73 5.04
N LYS A 12 13.06 -76.26 3.88
CA LYS A 12 12.38 -76.33 2.56
C LYS A 12 12.03 -75.00 1.86
N ALA A 13 12.77 -74.62 0.83
CA ALA A 13 12.71 -75.08 -0.56
C ALA A 13 11.68 -74.33 -1.44
N ASN A 14 12.23 -73.72 -2.49
CA ASN A 14 11.66 -73.50 -3.82
C ASN A 14 10.29 -72.80 -3.94
N ARG A 15 10.29 -71.60 -4.53
CA ARG A 15 9.81 -71.39 -5.92
C ARG A 15 10.03 -69.96 -6.41
N ARG A 16 10.73 -69.88 -7.54
CA ARG A 16 10.67 -68.79 -8.53
C ARG A 16 9.21 -68.41 -8.86
N TRP A 17 8.86 -67.13 -8.85
CA TRP A 17 8.46 -66.34 -10.04
C TRP A 17 7.71 -65.02 -9.73
N ARG A 18 8.12 -63.99 -10.50
CA ARG A 18 7.32 -62.90 -11.11
C ARG A 18 6.75 -61.78 -10.22
N ARG A 19 7.34 -60.59 -10.45
CA ARG A 19 6.75 -59.26 -10.76
C ARG A 19 5.39 -58.94 -10.11
N TRP A 20 5.26 -57.78 -9.46
CA TRP A 20 4.33 -56.69 -9.84
C TRP A 20 4.73 -55.36 -9.18
N ILE A 21 4.46 -54.29 -9.93
CA ILE A 21 4.71 -52.87 -9.69
C ILE A 21 3.75 -52.33 -8.62
N ALA A 22 4.19 -51.41 -7.76
CA ALA A 22 3.31 -50.54 -7.00
C ALA A 22 3.85 -49.09 -6.93
N TYR A 23 3.31 -48.28 -7.83
CA TYR A 23 2.88 -46.88 -7.68
C TYR A 23 3.64 -45.94 -6.73
N GLY A 24 4.37 -45.01 -7.34
CA GLY A 24 3.94 -43.61 -7.39
C GLY A 24 4.03 -42.80 -6.10
N LEU A 25 5.22 -42.29 -5.79
CA LEU A 25 5.44 -41.14 -4.92
C LEU A 25 6.23 -40.09 -5.71
N CYS A 26 5.52 -39.25 -6.48
CA CYS A 26 6.07 -37.98 -6.93
C CYS A 26 5.24 -36.89 -6.26
N GLY A 27 5.87 -36.22 -5.28
CA GLY A 27 5.29 -35.15 -4.50
C GLY A 27 4.77 -34.02 -5.38
N GLY A 28 3.52 -33.64 -5.15
CA GLY A 28 2.93 -32.45 -5.75
C GLY A 28 3.64 -31.21 -5.18
N TRP A 29 4.37 -30.52 -6.04
CA TRP A 29 4.82 -29.16 -5.77
C TRP A 29 3.58 -28.27 -5.81
N ALA A 30 3.05 -27.92 -4.65
CA ALA A 30 2.05 -26.87 -4.56
C ALA A 30 2.73 -25.54 -4.93
N LEU A 31 2.46 -25.06 -6.16
CA LEU A 31 2.82 -23.72 -6.58
C LEU A 31 2.03 -22.73 -5.73
N ALA A 32 2.66 -22.18 -4.69
CA ALA A 32 2.13 -21.04 -3.98
C ALA A 32 2.16 -19.85 -4.94
N THR A 33 1.00 -19.44 -5.45
CA THR A 33 0.86 -18.18 -6.16
C THR A 33 1.13 -17.05 -5.18
N VAL A 34 2.30 -16.42 -5.27
CA VAL A 34 2.58 -15.18 -4.55
C VAL A 34 1.68 -14.12 -5.18
N ALA A 35 0.63 -13.72 -4.47
CA ALA A 35 -0.16 -12.56 -4.87
C ALA A 35 0.80 -11.35 -4.91
N ALA A 36 0.97 -10.76 -6.09
CA ALA A 36 1.69 -9.50 -6.21
C ALA A 36 0.91 -8.46 -5.39
N ALA A 37 1.59 -7.81 -4.44
CA ALA A 37 0.99 -6.68 -3.74
C ALA A 37 0.59 -5.63 -4.79
N GLU A 38 -0.70 -5.32 -4.88
CA GLU A 38 -1.21 -4.29 -5.77
C GLU A 38 -0.54 -2.95 -5.42
N ALA A 39 -0.09 -2.22 -6.43
CA ALA A 39 0.56 -0.94 -6.22
C ALA A 39 -0.50 0.10 -5.85
N ALA A 40 -0.40 0.69 -4.66
CA ALA A 40 -1.37 1.66 -4.16
C ALA A 40 -1.26 3.05 -4.82
N TRP A 41 -0.38 3.19 -5.82
CA TRP A 41 -0.04 4.44 -6.49
C TRP A 41 0.09 4.25 -7.99
N THR A 42 -0.56 5.12 -8.75
CA THR A 42 -0.59 5.04 -10.22
C THR A 42 -0.31 6.42 -10.84
N PRO A 43 0.60 6.51 -11.84
CA PRO A 43 0.72 7.71 -12.65
C PRO A 43 -0.46 7.78 -13.65
N VAL A 44 -1.20 8.89 -13.65
CA VAL A 44 -2.38 9.11 -14.50
C VAL A 44 -2.35 10.48 -15.16
N MET A 45 -2.75 10.54 -16.43
CA MET A 45 -2.98 11.79 -17.14
C MET A 45 -4.38 12.29 -16.85
N GLN A 46 -4.51 13.33 -16.02
CA GLN A 46 -5.81 13.89 -15.67
C GLN A 46 -5.72 15.40 -15.38
N PRO A 47 -6.84 16.13 -15.32
CA PRO A 47 -6.84 17.54 -14.95
C PRO A 47 -6.31 17.75 -13.53
N ASP A 48 -5.32 18.64 -13.38
CA ASP A 48 -4.85 19.12 -12.09
C ASP A 48 -6.04 19.71 -11.28
N PRO A 49 -6.24 19.31 -10.01
CA PRO A 49 -7.42 19.74 -9.26
C PRO A 49 -7.40 21.26 -8.95
N ILE A 50 -6.23 21.91 -8.96
CA ILE A 50 -6.03 23.34 -8.75
C ILE A 50 -6.00 24.11 -10.09
N ALA A 51 -5.21 23.68 -11.07
CA ALA A 51 -5.03 24.41 -12.34
C ALA A 51 -6.05 24.04 -13.43
N ARG A 52 -6.74 22.89 -13.30
CA ARG A 52 -7.62 22.26 -14.33
C ARG A 52 -6.92 21.93 -15.66
N GLN A 53 -5.60 22.03 -15.72
CA GLN A 53 -4.84 21.64 -16.91
C GLN A 53 -4.53 20.15 -16.84
N THR A 54 -4.70 19.43 -17.96
CA THR A 54 -4.34 18.02 -18.04
C THR A 54 -2.83 17.88 -17.91
N ARG A 55 -2.37 17.17 -16.88
CA ARG A 55 -0.96 16.85 -16.65
C ARG A 55 -0.83 15.44 -16.09
N CYS A 56 0.39 14.95 -16.07
CA CYS A 56 0.72 13.74 -15.35
C CYS A 56 0.60 14.00 -13.84
N LEU A 57 -0.16 13.18 -13.13
CA LEU A 57 -0.27 13.17 -11.67
C LEU A 57 0.03 11.77 -11.15
N LEU A 58 0.71 11.69 -10.01
CA LEU A 58 0.89 10.44 -9.28
C LEU A 58 -0.18 10.35 -8.20
N VAL A 59 -1.06 9.37 -8.29
CA VAL A 59 -2.32 9.34 -7.52
C VAL A 59 -2.40 8.07 -6.69
N SER A 60 -2.80 8.20 -5.43
CA SER A 60 -3.04 7.05 -4.54
C SER A 60 -4.38 6.38 -4.83
N GLU A 61 -4.60 5.21 -4.25
CA GLU A 61 -5.96 4.71 -4.04
C GLU A 61 -6.80 5.71 -3.21
N SER A 62 -8.11 5.69 -3.42
CA SER A 62 -9.05 6.50 -2.64
C SER A 62 -9.33 5.82 -1.30
N ALA A 63 -9.15 6.56 -0.20
CA ALA A 63 -9.50 6.12 1.13
C ALA A 63 -10.85 6.73 1.53
N MET A 64 -11.83 5.87 1.85
CA MET A 64 -13.10 6.32 2.39
C MET A 64 -12.96 6.59 3.89
N THR A 65 -13.42 7.75 4.35
CA THR A 65 -13.42 8.12 5.77
C THR A 65 -14.74 8.82 6.12
N SER A 66 -15.12 8.80 7.40
CA SER A 66 -16.28 9.59 7.82
C SER A 66 -15.92 11.07 7.85
N ASP A 67 -16.86 11.93 7.47
CA ASP A 67 -16.77 13.37 7.67
C ASP A 67 -17.68 13.87 8.82
N GLY A 68 -18.13 12.95 9.68
CA GLY A 68 -19.09 13.23 10.76
C GLY A 68 -20.56 13.15 10.35
N TYR A 69 -20.89 13.13 9.06
CA TYR A 69 -22.26 12.97 8.57
C TYR A 69 -22.42 11.79 7.61
N ASP A 70 -21.48 11.65 6.69
CA ASP A 70 -21.45 10.58 5.70
C ASP A 70 -20.00 10.05 5.54
N SER A 71 -19.78 9.28 4.49
CA SER A 71 -18.49 8.82 4.03
C SER A 71 -18.00 9.71 2.88
N THR A 72 -16.79 10.23 2.99
CA THR A 72 -16.14 11.08 1.99
C THR A 72 -14.88 10.40 1.46
N PRO A 73 -14.63 10.40 0.15
CA PRO A 73 -13.36 9.92 -0.40
C PRO A 73 -12.25 10.94 -0.12
N VAL A 74 -11.07 10.42 0.22
CA VAL A 74 -9.84 11.19 0.37
C VAL A 74 -8.76 10.54 -0.48
N GLN A 75 -8.06 11.34 -1.28
CA GLN A 75 -7.02 10.85 -2.16
C GLN A 75 -5.77 11.72 -2.08
N LEU A 76 -4.60 11.10 -2.16
CA LEU A 76 -3.34 11.80 -2.31
C LEU A 76 -3.00 11.94 -3.79
N MET A 77 -2.61 13.14 -4.20
CA MET A 77 -2.15 13.43 -5.55
C MET A 77 -0.83 14.21 -5.49
N PHE A 78 0.20 13.70 -6.15
CA PHE A 78 1.48 14.38 -6.31
C PHE A 78 1.61 14.90 -7.74
N ASP A 79 1.84 16.20 -7.88
CA ASP A 79 1.92 16.88 -9.19
C ASP A 79 3.35 17.09 -9.69
N GLY A 80 4.36 16.73 -8.88
CA GLY A 80 5.79 16.97 -9.13
C GLY A 80 6.40 18.01 -8.21
N ASP A 81 5.61 19.00 -7.80
CA ASP A 81 6.04 20.13 -6.99
C ASP A 81 5.31 20.19 -5.64
N ARG A 82 4.19 19.47 -5.50
CA ARG A 82 3.30 19.52 -4.34
C ARG A 82 2.63 18.17 -4.14
N LEU A 83 2.38 17.84 -2.88
CA LEU A 83 1.44 16.81 -2.49
C LEU A 83 0.11 17.46 -2.14
N LEU A 84 -0.97 16.96 -2.73
CA LEU A 84 -2.32 17.43 -2.53
C LEU A 84 -3.11 16.33 -1.82
N VAL A 85 -3.83 16.69 -0.77
CA VAL A 85 -4.87 15.87 -0.18
C VAL A 85 -6.20 16.39 -0.72
N VAL A 86 -6.88 15.59 -1.52
CA VAL A 86 -8.13 15.96 -2.20
C VAL A 86 -9.29 15.23 -1.55
N THR A 87 -10.34 15.97 -1.20
CA THR A 87 -11.55 15.46 -0.53
C THR A 87 -12.80 15.96 -1.24
N GLU A 88 -13.96 15.36 -0.95
CA GLU A 88 -15.27 15.90 -1.38
C GLU A 88 -15.95 16.74 -0.29
N SER A 89 -15.49 16.64 0.96
CA SER A 89 -15.97 17.44 2.09
C SER A 89 -15.03 18.60 2.39
N GLU A 90 -15.54 19.73 2.89
CA GLU A 90 -14.70 20.89 3.21
C GLU A 90 -13.82 20.60 4.43
N ILE A 91 -12.55 21.02 4.38
CA ILE A 91 -11.58 20.84 5.45
C ILE A 91 -11.71 21.98 6.46
N ASP A 92 -11.81 21.64 7.74
CA ASP A 92 -11.83 22.60 8.83
C ASP A 92 -10.39 23.01 9.22
N THR A 93 -10.13 24.32 9.15
CA THR A 93 -8.86 24.96 9.52
C THR A 93 -8.94 25.73 10.82
N SER A 94 -10.07 25.64 11.54
CA SER A 94 -10.25 26.29 12.83
C SER A 94 -9.28 25.77 13.90
N PHE A 95 -8.64 24.62 13.64
CA PHE A 95 -7.60 24.03 14.46
C PHE A 95 -6.28 23.94 13.68
N ALA A 96 -5.17 24.25 14.35
CA ALA A 96 -3.82 24.22 13.76
C ALA A 96 -3.18 22.82 13.81
N ASP A 97 -3.96 21.76 13.51
CA ASP A 97 -3.56 20.36 13.67
C ASP A 97 -3.71 19.50 12.41
N LEU A 98 -3.90 20.13 11.24
CA LEU A 98 -3.83 19.47 9.94
C LEU A 98 -2.38 19.06 9.62
N GLN A 99 -2.16 17.77 9.39
CA GLN A 99 -0.81 17.24 9.24
C GLN A 99 -0.76 15.93 8.46
N LEU A 100 0.42 15.65 7.92
CA LEU A 100 0.82 14.39 7.29
C LEU A 100 1.93 13.75 8.13
N VAL A 101 1.81 12.46 8.40
CA VAL A 101 2.80 11.67 9.12
C VAL A 101 3.18 10.48 8.24
N VAL A 102 4.46 10.20 8.07
CA VAL A 102 4.93 9.03 7.32
C VAL A 102 5.57 8.05 8.30
N ASN A 103 4.93 6.89 8.50
CA ASN A 103 5.26 5.95 9.58
C ASN A 103 5.40 6.71 10.93
N ASP A 104 6.60 6.70 11.54
CA ASP A 104 6.92 7.36 12.82
C ASP A 104 7.76 8.65 12.66
N GLN A 105 7.82 9.22 11.45
CA GLN A 105 8.55 10.46 11.18
C GLN A 105 7.85 11.68 11.78
N PRO A 106 8.57 12.79 12.02
CA PRO A 106 7.96 14.04 12.48
C PRO A 106 6.81 14.52 11.57
N PRO A 107 5.71 15.07 12.14
CA PRO A 107 4.56 15.51 11.35
C PRO A 107 4.91 16.70 10.47
N ILE A 108 4.50 16.64 9.21
CA ILE A 108 4.55 17.74 8.26
C ILE A 108 3.21 18.47 8.36
N ARG A 109 3.23 19.77 8.66
CA ARG A 109 2.01 20.58 8.84
C ARG A 109 1.77 21.50 7.65
N SER A 110 0.50 21.70 7.34
CA SER A 110 0.04 22.71 6.38
C SER A 110 -1.33 23.25 6.78
N ASP A 111 -1.56 24.51 6.47
CA ASP A 111 -2.82 25.24 6.54
C ASP A 111 -3.23 25.79 5.17
N GLN A 112 -2.47 25.47 4.11
CA GLN A 112 -2.72 25.94 2.76
C GLN A 112 -3.87 25.17 2.12
N LEU A 113 -4.96 25.86 1.84
CA LEU A 113 -6.16 25.29 1.24
C LEU A 113 -6.44 25.85 -0.17
N ALA A 114 -7.03 25.01 -1.02
CA ALA A 114 -7.58 25.41 -2.31
C ALA A 114 -8.99 24.86 -2.52
N ARG A 115 -9.62 25.27 -3.63
CA ARG A 115 -10.92 24.76 -4.11
C ARG A 115 -12.00 24.67 -3.02
N LYS A 116 -12.40 25.82 -2.48
CA LYS A 116 -13.43 25.88 -1.41
C LYS A 116 -13.08 24.95 -0.24
N LYS A 117 -11.80 24.90 0.15
CA LYS A 117 -11.31 24.11 1.27
C LYS A 117 -11.39 22.58 1.08
N MET A 118 -11.56 22.08 -0.14
CA MET A 118 -11.57 20.63 -0.44
C MET A 118 -10.18 20.08 -0.80
N ILE A 119 -9.15 20.92 -0.76
CA ILE A 119 -7.78 20.51 -1.07
C ILE A 119 -6.84 21.10 -0.03
N LEU A 120 -6.09 20.25 0.68
CA LEU A 120 -4.96 20.62 1.52
C LEU A 120 -3.65 20.44 0.75
N ILE A 121 -2.79 21.45 0.78
CA ILE A 121 -1.57 21.50 -0.04
C ILE A 121 -0.34 21.38 0.86
N PHE A 122 0.54 20.43 0.55
CA PHE A 122 1.90 20.35 1.08
C PHE A 122 2.88 20.67 -0.04
N ASP A 123 3.55 21.82 0.04
CA ASP A 123 4.48 22.35 -0.97
C ASP A 123 5.88 22.65 -0.39
N ARG A 124 6.10 22.36 0.89
CA ARG A 124 7.37 22.57 1.59
C ARG A 124 8.18 21.28 1.68
N ASN A 125 9.50 21.40 1.53
CA ASN A 125 10.47 20.30 1.67
C ASN A 125 10.13 19.05 0.85
N ILE A 126 9.61 19.25 -0.36
CA ILE A 126 9.17 18.16 -1.25
C ILE A 126 10.24 17.10 -1.51
N PRO A 127 11.53 17.44 -1.72
CA PRO A 127 12.56 16.41 -1.84
C PRO A 127 12.64 15.49 -0.63
N GLU A 128 12.50 16.03 0.59
CA GLU A 128 12.49 15.26 1.83
C GLU A 128 11.23 14.40 1.94
N LEU A 129 10.06 14.97 1.63
CA LEU A 129 8.78 14.25 1.59
C LEU A 129 8.83 13.04 0.64
N ILE A 130 9.40 13.21 -0.56
CA ILE A 130 9.59 12.12 -1.52
C ILE A 130 10.48 11.04 -0.91
N GLN A 131 11.58 11.39 -0.25
CA GLN A 131 12.44 10.39 0.41
C GLN A 131 11.70 9.63 1.51
N GLN A 132 10.90 10.34 2.33
CA GLN A 132 10.06 9.71 3.34
C GLN A 132 9.05 8.75 2.70
N PHE A 133 8.38 9.13 1.61
CA PHE A 133 7.42 8.27 0.92
C PHE A 133 8.08 7.05 0.28
N ARG A 134 9.29 7.20 -0.28
CA ARG A 134 10.04 6.09 -0.89
C ARG A 134 10.52 5.06 0.14
N ALA A 135 10.87 5.50 1.34
CA ALA A 135 11.32 4.64 2.44
C ALA A 135 10.16 4.16 3.34
N GLY A 136 9.02 4.85 3.29
CA GLY A 136 7.85 4.62 4.12
C GLY A 136 7.02 3.41 3.68
N ARG A 137 6.09 3.01 4.56
CA ARG A 137 5.08 1.99 4.25
C ARG A 137 3.67 2.55 4.31
N GLU A 138 3.46 3.55 5.17
CA GLU A 138 2.19 4.22 5.36
C GLU A 138 2.40 5.72 5.50
N ALA A 139 1.49 6.49 4.92
CA ALA A 139 1.33 7.91 5.17
C ALA A 139 -0.06 8.14 5.78
N THR A 140 -0.12 8.73 6.97
CA THR A 140 -1.37 9.07 7.64
C THR A 140 -1.63 10.57 7.50
N VAL A 141 -2.74 10.93 6.87
CA VAL A 141 -3.23 12.32 6.90
C VAL A 141 -4.16 12.48 8.09
N HIS A 142 -3.95 13.54 8.85
CA HIS A 142 -4.86 13.96 9.91
C HIS A 142 -5.65 15.18 9.44
N LEU A 143 -6.96 14.99 9.26
CA LEU A 143 -7.89 16.01 8.80
C LEU A 143 -8.98 16.29 9.83
N ARG A 144 -9.65 17.41 9.61
CA ARG A 144 -10.94 17.76 10.21
C ARG A 144 -11.84 18.23 9.09
N PHE A 145 -13.14 17.98 9.21
CA PHE A 145 -14.12 18.39 8.21
C PHE A 145 -15.10 19.43 8.75
N TRP A 146 -15.65 20.23 7.86
CA TRP A 146 -16.69 21.21 8.18
C TRP A 146 -17.91 21.04 7.26
N PRO A 147 -19.13 21.10 7.81
CA PRO A 147 -19.45 20.90 9.23
C PRO A 147 -19.12 19.45 9.67
N THR A 148 -18.87 19.23 10.96
CA THR A 148 -18.70 17.88 11.54
C THR A 148 -19.48 17.75 12.86
N TRP A 149 -19.97 16.55 13.15
CA TRP A 149 -20.38 16.17 14.50
C TRP A 149 -19.70 14.86 14.91
N PRO A 150 -18.98 14.82 16.05
CA PRO A 150 -18.64 15.93 16.94
C PRO A 150 -17.70 16.95 16.27
N ALA A 151 -17.91 18.25 16.53
CA ALA A 151 -17.14 19.33 15.89
C ALA A 151 -15.64 19.31 16.19
N THR A 152 -15.21 18.55 17.20
CA THR A 152 -13.81 18.42 17.61
C THR A 152 -13.16 17.13 17.13
N GLU A 153 -13.83 16.33 16.32
CA GLU A 153 -13.25 15.08 15.83
C GLU A 153 -12.12 15.34 14.82
N ARG A 154 -11.06 14.54 14.92
CA ARG A 154 -9.91 14.55 14.00
C ARG A 154 -9.79 13.16 13.40
N PHE A 155 -9.85 13.09 12.08
CA PHE A 155 -9.82 11.84 11.33
C PHE A 155 -8.38 11.52 10.92
N ALA A 156 -7.93 10.32 11.25
CA ALA A 156 -6.64 9.78 10.81
C ALA A 156 -6.89 8.83 9.63
N ILE A 157 -6.35 9.18 8.47
CA ILE A 157 -6.64 8.51 7.19
C ILE A 157 -5.34 7.91 6.67
N PRO A 158 -5.14 6.59 6.80
CA PRO A 158 -3.92 5.92 6.35
C PRO A 158 -3.94 5.67 4.84
N PHE A 159 -2.79 5.87 4.21
CA PHE A 159 -2.52 5.55 2.81
C PHE A 159 -1.32 4.61 2.74
N SER A 160 -1.48 3.50 2.03
CA SER A 160 -0.35 2.62 1.71
C SER A 160 0.64 3.35 0.81
N LEU A 161 1.93 3.25 1.13
CA LEU A 161 3.03 3.71 0.28
C LEU A 161 3.63 2.59 -0.56
N ILE A 162 3.04 1.39 -0.51
CA ILE A 162 3.47 0.26 -1.34
C ILE A 162 3.33 0.64 -2.82
N GLY A 163 4.43 0.48 -3.56
CA GLY A 163 4.49 0.82 -4.98
C GLY A 163 4.83 2.29 -5.27
N PHE A 164 4.86 3.19 -4.28
CA PHE A 164 5.13 4.62 -4.50
C PHE A 164 6.43 4.86 -5.26
N SER A 165 7.55 4.26 -4.82
CA SER A 165 8.86 4.44 -5.48
C SER A 165 8.82 4.12 -6.97
N ARG A 166 8.19 3.00 -7.35
CA ARG A 166 8.10 2.57 -8.75
C ARG A 166 7.18 3.50 -9.56
N ALA A 167 6.04 3.87 -8.98
CA ALA A 167 5.08 4.75 -9.62
C ALA A 167 5.64 6.17 -9.80
N HIS A 168 6.41 6.67 -8.84
CA HIS A 168 7.13 7.95 -8.91
C HIS A 168 8.23 7.95 -9.98
N ASP A 169 8.98 6.86 -10.12
CA ASP A 169 9.97 6.73 -11.20
C ASP A 169 9.28 6.74 -12.59
N GLY A 170 8.11 6.10 -12.72
CA GLY A 170 7.29 6.12 -13.95
C GLY A 170 6.63 7.49 -14.23
N PHE A 171 6.21 8.19 -13.18
CA PHE A 171 5.73 9.58 -13.24
C PHE A 171 6.79 10.50 -13.87
N ASN A 172 8.04 10.41 -13.42
CA ASN A 172 9.17 11.19 -13.96
C ASN A 172 9.52 10.86 -15.43
N GLN A 173 9.03 9.74 -15.95
CA GLN A 173 9.23 9.31 -17.33
C GLN A 173 8.05 9.69 -18.26
N GLY A 174 7.16 10.57 -17.80
CA GLY A 174 6.06 11.11 -18.60
C GLY A 174 4.78 10.29 -18.54
N CYS A 175 4.40 9.80 -17.35
CA CYS A 175 3.17 9.03 -17.14
C CYS A 175 3.08 7.74 -17.97
N ARG A 176 4.19 7.01 -18.09
CA ARG A 176 4.15 5.68 -18.70
C ARG A 176 3.42 4.71 -17.76
N PRO A 177 2.44 3.92 -18.24
CA PRO A 177 1.80 2.90 -17.42
C PRO A 177 2.86 1.91 -16.95
N VAL A 178 2.80 1.55 -15.67
CA VAL A 178 3.70 0.57 -15.07
C VAL A 178 3.19 -0.81 -15.47
N ASN A 179 3.81 -1.42 -16.49
CA ASN A 179 3.54 -2.81 -16.90
C ASN A 179 4.13 -3.82 -15.92
#